data_AF-A0A4S4KXF3-F1
#
_entry.id   AF-A0A4S4KXF3-F1
#
_cell.length_a   1.000
_cell.length_b   1.000
_cell.length_c   1.000
_cell.angle_alpha   90.00
_cell.angle_beta   90.00
_cell.angle_gamma   90.00
#
_symmetry.space_group_name_H-M   'P 1'
#
loop_
_entity.id
_entity.type
_entity.pdbx_description
1 polymer ?
#
loop_
_entity_poly.entity_id
_entity_poly.type
_entity_poly.pdbx_seq_one_letter_code
_entity_poly.pdbx_strand_id
1 'polypeptide(L)'
;MGVLNSTAKLSDVENKLTVAAFCRRRLAVVICMSKMAETVSAAVKFIEQGHIRVGPDTITDPAFLVTRHMEDFVTWVDTSKLKRTIMRYNDELDDFDLL
;
A
#
# COMPACT_ATOMS: atom_id res chain seq x y z
N MET A 1 -11.94 5.15 7.16
CA MET A 1 -10.85 6.02 6.62
C MET A 1 -9.50 5.81 7.33
N GLY A 2 -9.43 5.74 8.66
CA GLY A 2 -8.14 5.50 9.36
C GLY A 2 -7.31 6.77 9.60
N VAL A 3 -7.89 7.95 9.41
CA VAL A 3 -7.26 9.25 9.71
C VAL A 3 -7.14 9.49 11.22
N LEU A 4 -8.11 8.99 11.99
CA LEU A 4 -8.09 8.95 13.45
C LEU A 4 -8.13 7.49 13.93
N ASN A 5 -7.70 7.26 15.16
CA ASN A 5 -7.79 5.95 15.78
C ASN A 5 -9.23 5.56 16.12
N SER A 6 -9.49 4.25 16.26
CA SER A 6 -10.84 3.71 16.44
C SER A 6 -11.54 4.19 17.72
N THR A 7 -10.77 4.64 18.71
CA THR A 7 -11.24 5.15 20.01
C THR A 7 -11.07 6.68 20.07
N ALA A 8 -11.44 7.40 19.02
CA ALA A 8 -11.27 8.84 18.94
C ALA A 8 -12.31 9.58 19.81
N LYS A 9 -11.86 10.57 20.57
CA LYS A 9 -12.69 11.54 21.28
C LYS A 9 -12.97 12.74 20.38
N LEU A 10 -13.98 13.54 20.72
CA LEU A 10 -14.30 14.76 19.94
C LEU A 10 -13.11 15.73 19.87
N SER A 11 -12.33 15.83 20.94
CA SER A 11 -11.10 16.63 20.99
C SER A 11 -10.00 16.14 20.04
N ASP A 12 -10.01 14.87 19.62
CA ASP A 12 -9.06 14.36 18.64
C ASP A 12 -9.35 14.89 17.23
N VAL A 13 -10.58 15.29 16.94
CA VAL A 13 -10.92 15.93 15.66
C VAL A 13 -10.22 17.28 15.55
N GLU A 14 -10.22 18.06 16.62
CA GLU A 14 -9.55 19.37 16.62
C GLU A 14 -8.02 19.22 16.63
N ASN A 15 -7.49 18.32 17.45
CA ASN A 15 -6.05 18.26 17.70
C ASN A 15 -5.27 17.30 16.79
N LYS A 16 -5.91 16.28 16.21
CA LYS A 16 -5.23 15.21 15.47
C LYS A 16 -5.66 15.10 14.01
N LEU A 17 -6.77 15.73 13.61
CA LEU A 17 -7.19 15.80 12.21
C LEU A 17 -6.30 16.80 11.45
N THR A 18 -5.12 16.33 11.04
CA THR A 18 -4.14 17.14 10.31
C THR A 18 -4.03 16.70 8.86
N VAL A 19 -3.57 17.59 7.98
CA VAL A 19 -3.25 17.26 6.58
C VAL A 19 -2.22 16.12 6.51
N ALA A 20 -1.26 16.10 7.45
CA ALA A 20 -0.29 15.02 7.56
C ALA A 20 -0.95 13.66 7.81
N ALA A 21 -2.04 13.60 8.58
CA ALA A 21 -2.78 12.37 8.81
C ALA A 21 -3.41 11.83 7.51
N PHE A 22 -3.91 12.70 6.64
CA PHE A 22 -4.39 12.30 5.31
C PHE A 22 -3.25 11.84 4.39
N CYS A 23 -2.14 12.58 4.36
CA CYS A 23 -0.97 12.20 3.54
C CYS A 23 -0.40 10.83 3.93
N ARG A 24 -0.44 10.46 5.22
CA ARG A 24 -0.02 9.12 5.69
C ARG A 24 -0.95 8.00 5.26
N ARG A 25 -2.18 8.29 4.85
CA ARG A 25 -3.14 7.30 4.31
C ARG A 25 -3.07 7.14 2.79
N ARG A 26 -2.19 7.88 2.11
CA ARG A 26 -1.93 7.69 0.68
C ARG A 26 -1.23 6.34 0.45
N LEU A 27 -1.59 5.68 -0.65
CA LEU A 27 -1.09 4.36 -1.02
C LEU A 27 0.44 4.27 -0.98
N ALA A 28 1.15 5.28 -1.52
CA ALA A 28 2.61 5.32 -1.49
C ALA A 28 3.21 5.28 -0.08
N VAL A 29 2.56 5.92 0.90
CA VAL A 29 3.03 5.93 2.29
C VAL A 29 2.65 4.63 3.00
N VAL A 30 1.43 4.13 2.77
CA VAL A 30 0.95 2.88 3.35
C VAL A 30 1.85 1.70 2.96
N ILE A 31 2.25 1.61 1.68
CA ILE A 31 3.13 0.54 1.17
C ILE A 31 4.54 0.62 1.77
N CYS A 32 5.04 1.84 2.00
CA CYS A 32 6.31 2.03 2.69
C CYS A 32 6.21 1.62 4.17
N MET A 33 5.08 1.88 4.82
CA MET A 33 4.82 1.43 6.20
C MET A 33 4.70 -0.10 6.31
N SER A 34 4.05 -0.75 5.34
CA SER A 34 3.92 -2.21 5.24
C SER A 34 5.19 -2.92 4.77
N LYS A 35 6.32 -2.21 4.67
CA LYS A 35 7.63 -2.76 4.27
C LYS A 35 7.68 -3.38 2.87
N MET A 36 6.72 -3.06 2.01
CA MET A 36 6.74 -3.46 0.59
C MET A 36 7.70 -2.59 -0.24
N ALA A 37 8.00 -1.38 0.23
CA ALA A 37 8.99 -0.49 -0.36
C ALA A 37 9.85 0.17 0.72
N GLU A 38 11.14 0.33 0.46
CA GLU A 38 12.08 0.93 1.42
C GLU A 38 11.87 2.43 1.59
N THR A 39 11.49 3.12 0.52
CA THR A 39 11.30 4.57 0.50
C THR A 39 10.00 4.95 -0.20
N VAL A 40 9.42 6.09 0.18
CA VAL A 40 8.20 6.62 -0.48
C VAL A 40 8.44 6.91 -1.96
N SER A 41 9.65 7.35 -2.34
CA SER A 41 10.00 7.57 -3.75
C SER A 41 9.99 6.28 -4.57
N ALA A 42 10.50 5.17 -4.01
CA ALA A 42 10.41 3.86 -4.64
C ALA A 42 8.96 3.37 -4.71
N ALA A 43 8.17 3.55 -3.64
CA ALA A 43 6.77 3.19 -3.62
C ALA A 43 5.97 3.90 -4.73
N VAL A 44 6.18 5.20 -4.93
CA VAL A 44 5.56 5.96 -6.03
C VAL A 44 5.87 5.32 -7.39
N LYS A 45 7.14 5.01 -7.66
CA LYS A 45 7.54 4.36 -8.92
C LYS A 45 6.87 3.01 -9.13
N PHE A 46 6.78 2.18 -8.08
CA PHE A 46 6.14 0.86 -8.18
C PHE A 46 4.63 0.97 -8.45
N ILE A 47 3.98 1.98 -7.86
CA ILE A 47 2.55 2.25 -8.10
C ILE A 47 2.35 2.72 -9.55
N GLU A 48 3.13 3.71 -10.00
CA GLU A 48 3.02 4.26 -11.36
C GLU A 48 3.30 3.20 -12.44
N GLN A 49 4.19 2.23 -12.15
CA GLN A 49 4.45 1.09 -13.02
C GLN A 49 3.33 0.02 -13.00
N GLY A 50 2.36 0.14 -12.10
CA GLY A 50 1.23 -0.79 -11.98
C GLY A 50 1.57 -2.10 -11.28
N HIS A 51 2.58 -2.12 -10.40
CA HIS A 51 2.96 -3.35 -9.69
C HIS A 51 2.10 -3.68 -8.47
N ILE A 52 1.25 -2.75 -8.04
CA ILE A 52 0.45 -2.86 -6.83
C ILE A 52 -1.04 -2.91 -7.16
N ARG A 53 -1.77 -3.77 -6.45
CA ARG A 53 -3.23 -3.81 -6.44
C ARG A 53 -3.77 -3.63 -5.03
N VAL A 54 -5.01 -3.16 -4.95
CA VAL A 54 -5.78 -3.10 -3.70
C VAL A 54 -7.02 -3.95 -3.91
N GLY A 55 -7.06 -5.13 -3.30
CA GLY A 55 -8.07 -6.13 -3.62
C GLY A 55 -7.91 -6.63 -5.06
N PRO A 56 -8.97 -6.65 -5.88
CA PRO A 56 -8.89 -7.11 -7.27
C PRO A 56 -8.28 -6.07 -8.22
N ASP A 57 -8.32 -4.79 -7.87
CA ASP A 57 -8.03 -3.70 -8.82
C ASP A 57 -6.58 -3.22 -8.73
N THR A 58 -5.92 -3.13 -9.89
CA THR A 58 -4.58 -2.51 -10.01
C THR A 58 -4.70 -1.00 -9.91
N ILE A 59 -3.92 -0.39 -9.01
CA ILE A 59 -3.94 1.05 -8.78
C ILE A 59 -2.65 1.66 -9.32
N THR A 60 -2.80 2.69 -10.16
CA THR A 60 -1.67 3.44 -10.76
C THR A 60 -1.49 4.83 -10.18
N ASP A 61 -2.45 5.33 -9.39
CA ASP A 61 -2.36 6.64 -8.73
C ASP A 61 -1.73 6.53 -7.33
N PRO A 62 -0.54 7.12 -7.09
CA PRO A 62 0.09 7.14 -5.77
C PRO A 62 -0.70 7.95 -4.73
N ALA A 63 -1.62 8.83 -5.16
CA ALA A 63 -2.50 9.62 -4.30
C ALA A 63 -3.73 8.85 -3.81
N PHE A 64 -3.96 7.63 -4.28
CA PHE A 64 -5.08 6.81 -3.84
C PHE A 64 -5.10 6.67 -2.32
N LEU A 65 -6.25 6.95 -1.71
CA LEU A 65 -6.40 7.00 -0.26
C LEU A 65 -6.90 5.66 0.27
N VAL A 66 -6.04 4.95 0.97
CA VAL A 66 -6.32 3.61 1.47
C VAL A 66 -7.06 3.69 2.80
N THR A 67 -8.26 3.14 2.84
CA THR A 67 -9.02 3.01 4.09
C THR A 67 -8.44 1.90 4.97
N ARG A 68 -8.70 1.94 6.29
CA ARG A 68 -8.19 0.93 7.23
C ARG A 68 -8.57 -0.51 6.85
N HIS A 69 -9.76 -0.73 6.28
CA HIS A 69 -10.20 -2.07 5.86
C HIS A 69 -9.57 -2.50 4.54
N MET A 70 -9.21 -1.55 3.67
CA MET A 70 -8.56 -1.84 2.39
C MET A 70 -7.07 -2.11 2.53
N GLU A 71 -6.47 -1.70 3.64
CA GLU A 71 -5.04 -1.84 3.92
C GLU A 71 -4.57 -3.29 3.89
N ASP A 72 -5.39 -4.22 4.40
CA ASP A 72 -5.11 -5.65 4.43
C ASP A 72 -5.09 -6.29 3.02
N PHE A 73 -5.70 -5.62 2.04
CA PHE A 73 -5.79 -6.09 0.66
C PHE A 73 -4.77 -5.43 -0.28
N VAL A 74 -3.84 -4.64 0.25
CA VAL A 74 -2.75 -4.05 -0.54
C VAL A 74 -1.70 -5.12 -0.80
N THR A 75 -1.61 -5.58 -2.05
CA THR A 75 -0.65 -6.62 -2.45
C THR A 75 0.02 -6.30 -3.77
N TRP A 76 1.05 -7.07 -4.11
CA TRP A 76 1.59 -7.08 -5.47
C TRP A 76 0.55 -7.65 -6.45
N VAL A 77 0.59 -7.18 -7.70
CA VAL A 77 -0.09 -7.82 -8.82
C VAL A 77 0.59 -9.17 -9.10
N ASP A 78 -0.18 -10.18 -9.51
CA ASP A 78 0.34 -11.55 -9.70
C ASP A 78 1.40 -11.63 -10.81
N THR A 79 1.25 -10.84 -11.87
CA THR A 79 2.22 -10.72 -12.98
C THR A 79 3.42 -9.81 -12.66
N SER A 80 3.52 -9.29 -11.43
CA SER A 80 4.57 -8.35 -11.05
C SER A 80 5.95 -9.02 -11.00
N LYS A 81 6.91 -8.44 -11.71
CA LYS A 81 8.32 -8.86 -11.64
C LYS A 81 8.91 -8.71 -10.24
N LEU A 82 8.43 -7.72 -9.46
CA LEU A 82 8.86 -7.53 -8.07
C LEU A 82 8.45 -8.72 -7.19
N LYS A 83 7.20 -9.18 -7.35
CA LYS A 83 6.69 -10.37 -6.65
C LYS A 83 7.55 -11.59 -6.98
N ARG A 84 7.88 -11.78 -8.27
CA ARG A 84 8.75 -12.88 -8.72
C ARG A 84 10.14 -12.81 -8.09
N THR A 85 10.76 -11.63 -8.04
CA THR A 85 12.08 -11.46 -7.41
C THR A 85 12.05 -11.78 -5.92
N ILE A 86 11.00 -11.37 -5.21
CA ILE A 86 10.81 -11.66 -3.78
C ILE A 86 10.62 -13.17 -3.56
N MET A 87 9.75 -13.82 -4.32
CA MET A 87 9.51 -15.27 -4.22
C MET A 87 10.76 -16.08 -4.54
N ARG A 88 11.52 -15.66 -5.56
CA ARG A 88 12.81 -16.29 -5.89
C ARG A 88 13.84 -16.12 -4.78
N TYR A 89 13.87 -14.96 -4.12
CA TYR A 89 14.76 -14.74 -2.98
C TYR A 89 14.39 -15.63 -1.78
N ASN A 90 13.10 -15.91 -1.60
CA ASN A 90 12.59 -16.79 -0.55
C ASN A 90 12.63 -18.29 -0.93
N ASP A 91 13.12 -18.66 -2.12
CA ASP A 91 13.05 -20.02 -2.67
C ASP A 91 11.61 -20.60 -2.78
N GLU A 92 10.60 -19.72 -2.88
CA GLU A 92 9.16 -20.04 -2.98
C GLU A 92 8.61 -19.79 -4.39
N LEU A 93 9.48 -19.69 -5.39
CA LEU A 93 9.04 -19.42 -6.76
C LEU A 93 8.41 -20.67 -7.38
N ASP A 94 7.08 -20.64 -7.53
CA ASP A 94 6.32 -21.58 -8.35
C ASP A 94 6.03 -20.97 -9.73
N ASP A 95 6.53 -21.62 -10.78
CA ASP A 95 6.37 -21.17 -12.17
C ASP A 95 4.97 -21.50 -12.74
N PHE A 96 4.17 -22.34 -12.06
CA PHE A 96 2.82 -22.70 -12.51
C PHE A 96 1.80 -21.57 -12.30
N ASP A 97 1.93 -20.79 -11.23
CA ASP A 97 1.05 -19.66 -10.88
C ASP A 97 1.21 -18.44 -11.81
N LEU A 98 2.15 -18.49 -12.75
CA LEU A 98 2.52 -17.39 -13.66
C LEU A 98 1.99 -17.57 -15.09
N LEU A 99 1.24 -18.65 -15.36
CA LEU A 99 0.72 -19.06 -16.67
C LEU A 99 -0.75 -18.65 -16.84
#